data_AF-H9L6P1-F1
#
_entry.id   AF-H9L6P1-F1
#
_cell.length_a   1.000
_cell.length_b   1.000
_cell.length_c   1.000
_cell.angle_alpha   90.00
_cell.angle_beta   90.00
_cell.angle_gamma   90.00
#
_symmetry.space_group_name_H-M   'P 1'
#
loop_
_entity.id
_entity.type
_entity.pdbx_description
1 polymer ?
#
loop_
_entity_poly.entity_id
_entity_poly.type
_entity_poly.pdbx_seq_one_letter_code
_entity_poly.pdbx_strand_id
1 'polypeptide(L)'
;QQLHQRGHEVVVIASEASVYIKGAAFYTLKRYPVPFRREDVEATFTSLGRGVFENVPLLRRVIKTYKKVKEDSALLLSACSHLLHNKELMASLAESSFDAVLTDPFLPCGPIVALYLALPAVFFLHALPCSLDFQGTQCPNPPSYVPRALSLNSDHMTFLQRVKNMLIFLSESFLCNVVYSPYEPLASEVLQKDVTVQELMGSASIWLLKGDFV
;
A
#
# COMPACT_ATOMS: atom_id res chain seq x y z
N GLN A 1 8.03 -19.41 5.89
CA GLN A 1 8.42 -20.82 6.09
C GLN A 1 9.20 -21.41 4.90
N GLN A 2 8.64 -21.45 3.68
CA GLN A 2 9.34 -22.05 2.52
C GLN A 2 10.71 -21.39 2.22
N LEU A 3 10.80 -20.05 2.32
CA LEU A 3 12.08 -19.33 2.16
C LEU A 3 13.12 -19.81 3.17
N HIS A 4 12.75 -19.88 4.45
CA HIS A 4 13.64 -20.37 5.51
C HIS A 4 14.07 -21.83 5.31
N GLN A 5 13.15 -22.71 4.89
CA GLN A 5 13.47 -24.11 4.59
C GLN A 5 14.45 -24.26 3.42
N ARG A 6 14.51 -23.26 2.52
CA ARG A 6 15.47 -23.19 1.41
C ARG A 6 16.77 -22.46 1.78
N GLY A 7 16.98 -22.15 3.06
CA GLY A 7 18.22 -21.53 3.55
C GLY A 7 18.25 -20.01 3.50
N HIS A 8 17.12 -19.34 3.20
CA HIS A 8 17.08 -17.87 3.23
C HIS A 8 16.93 -17.36 4.67
N GLU A 9 17.76 -16.39 5.04
CA GLU A 9 17.55 -15.59 6.24
C GLU A 9 16.47 -14.54 5.98
N VAL A 10 15.49 -14.46 6.87
CA VAL A 10 14.33 -13.57 6.71
C VAL A 10 14.21 -12.71 7.95
N VAL A 11 14.20 -11.39 7.75
CA VAL A 11 13.89 -10.41 8.77
C VAL A 11 12.57 -9.73 8.42
N VAL A 12 11.61 -9.80 9.34
CA VAL A 12 10.31 -9.16 9.21
C VAL A 12 10.30 -7.90 10.05
N ILE A 13 9.91 -6.78 9.44
CA ILE A 13 9.74 -5.50 10.13
C ILE A 13 8.26 -5.26 10.37
N ALA A 14 7.90 -4.93 11.60
CA ALA A 14 6.51 -4.61 11.96
C ALA A 14 6.47 -3.54 13.05
N SER A 15 5.41 -2.73 13.08
CA SER A 15 5.19 -1.85 14.21
C SER A 15 4.87 -2.65 15.48
N GLU A 16 5.12 -2.07 16.65
CA GLU A 16 4.69 -2.63 17.93
C GLU A 16 3.16 -2.81 18.00
N ALA A 17 2.41 -1.92 17.35
CA ALA A 17 0.96 -1.99 17.21
C ALA A 17 0.46 -3.02 16.17
N SER A 18 1.34 -3.80 15.53
CA SER A 18 0.93 -4.79 14.52
C SER A 18 0.02 -5.87 15.10
N VAL A 19 -1.16 -6.05 14.46
CA VAL A 19 -2.23 -6.93 14.92
C VAL A 19 -1.96 -8.41 14.59
N TYR A 20 -1.51 -8.67 13.36
CA TYR A 20 -1.45 -10.01 12.79
C TYR A 20 -0.02 -10.58 12.70
N ILE A 21 1.01 -9.73 12.70
CA ILE A 21 2.41 -10.20 12.63
C ILE A 21 2.87 -10.59 14.03
N LYS A 22 3.16 -11.88 14.22
CA LYS A 22 3.63 -12.48 15.48
C LYS A 22 5.07 -12.98 15.32
N GLY A 23 5.73 -13.33 16.43
CA GLY A 23 7.02 -14.03 16.34
C GLY A 23 6.83 -15.43 15.78
N ALA A 24 7.80 -15.91 15.00
CA ALA A 24 7.81 -17.27 14.48
C ALA A 24 9.25 -17.80 14.45
N ALA A 25 9.42 -19.13 14.47
CA ALA A 25 10.76 -19.74 14.48
C ALA A 25 11.51 -19.61 13.14
N PHE A 26 10.83 -19.24 12.06
CA PHE A 26 11.37 -19.25 10.69
C PHE A 26 11.66 -17.85 10.12
N TYR A 27 11.65 -16.80 10.94
CA TYR A 27 12.16 -15.46 10.63
C TYR A 27 12.48 -14.69 11.91
N THR A 28 13.33 -13.68 11.81
CA THR A 28 13.60 -12.74 12.89
C THR A 28 12.63 -11.57 12.81
N LEU A 29 11.91 -11.28 13.89
CA LEU A 29 10.97 -10.15 13.94
C LEU A 29 11.63 -8.94 14.62
N LYS A 30 11.81 -7.84 13.88
CA LYS A 30 12.20 -6.55 14.46
C LYS A 30 10.97 -5.65 14.57
N ARG A 31 10.73 -5.12 15.77
CA ARG A 31 9.64 -4.18 16.03
C ARG A 31 10.14 -2.76 16.17
N TYR A 32 9.32 -1.80 15.76
CA TYR A 32 9.60 -0.38 15.94
C TYR A 32 8.42 0.33 16.63
N PRO A 33 8.69 1.34 17.47
CA PRO A 33 7.67 2.04 18.22
C PRO A 33 6.83 2.94 17.32
N VAL A 34 5.56 3.10 17.67
CA VAL A 34 4.58 3.97 16.99
C VAL A 34 3.73 4.72 18.02
N PRO A 35 3.17 5.89 17.70
CA PRO A 35 2.51 6.77 18.67
C PRO A 35 1.05 6.37 18.95
N PHE A 36 0.66 5.14 18.59
CA PHE A 36 -0.69 4.61 18.74
C PHE A 36 -0.62 3.15 19.17
N ARG A 37 -1.71 2.64 19.72
CA ARG A 37 -1.78 1.29 20.25
C ARG A 37 -2.30 0.30 19.23
N ARG A 38 -2.13 -0.98 19.54
CA ARG A 38 -2.67 -2.09 18.74
C ARG A 38 -4.19 -2.00 18.61
N GLU A 39 -4.88 -1.59 19.68
CA GLU A 39 -6.34 -1.48 19.71
C GLU A 39 -6.86 -0.43 18.72
N ASP A 40 -6.09 0.64 18.49
CA ASP A 40 -6.44 1.69 17.52
C ASP A 40 -6.44 1.15 16.08
N VAL A 41 -5.46 0.29 15.77
CA VAL A 41 -5.34 -0.40 14.48
C VAL A 41 -6.48 -1.42 14.31
N GLU A 42 -6.79 -2.20 15.34
CA GLU A 42 -7.90 -3.17 15.32
C GLU A 42 -9.26 -2.50 15.16
N ALA A 43 -9.48 -1.37 15.86
CA ALA A 43 -10.69 -0.57 15.73
C ALA A 43 -10.84 0.00 14.31
N THR A 44 -9.74 0.41 13.70
CA THR A 44 -9.70 0.89 12.31
C THR A 44 -10.11 -0.21 11.34
N PHE A 45 -9.50 -1.40 11.41
CA PHE A 45 -9.88 -2.55 10.58
C PHE A 45 -11.34 -2.96 10.76
N THR A 46 -11.82 -3.01 12.01
CA THR A 46 -13.20 -3.37 12.33
C THR A 46 -14.19 -2.35 11.77
N SER A 47 -13.88 -1.06 11.89
CA SER A 47 -14.70 0.03 11.38
C SER A 47 -14.77 0.01 9.86
N LEU A 48 -13.63 -0.24 9.18
CA LEU A 48 -13.58 -0.39 7.73
C LEU A 48 -14.51 -1.52 7.26
N GLY A 49 -14.39 -2.70 7.88
CA GLY A 49 -15.22 -3.86 7.55
C GLY A 49 -16.72 -3.59 7.72
N ARG A 50 -17.13 -2.96 8.84
CA ARG A 50 -18.55 -2.60 9.06
C ARG A 50 -19.05 -1.56 8.05
N GLY A 51 -18.23 -0.55 7.75
CA GLY A 51 -18.61 0.56 6.87
C GLY A 51 -18.96 0.14 5.45
N VAL A 52 -18.34 -0.93 4.93
CA VAL A 52 -18.62 -1.47 3.59
C VAL A 52 -20.07 -1.96 3.46
N PHE A 53 -20.62 -2.55 4.53
CA PHE A 53 -21.96 -3.14 4.55
C PHE A 53 -23.05 -2.19 5.04
N GLU A 54 -22.72 -0.97 5.43
CA GLU A 54 -23.71 0.00 5.88
C GLU A 54 -24.55 0.57 4.72
N ASN A 55 -25.87 0.46 4.85
CA ASN A 55 -26.83 1.09 3.94
C ASN A 55 -27.09 2.53 4.37
N VAL A 56 -26.39 3.47 3.73
CA VAL A 56 -26.54 4.92 3.95
C VAL A 56 -26.74 5.64 2.61
N PRO A 57 -27.43 6.80 2.60
CA PRO A 57 -27.61 7.59 1.37
C PRO A 57 -26.27 7.95 0.71
N LEU A 58 -26.25 8.05 -0.62
CA LEU A 58 -25.03 8.23 -1.44
C LEU A 58 -24.16 9.39 -0.95
N LEU A 59 -24.73 10.59 -0.77
CA LEU A 59 -23.97 11.77 -0.33
C LEU A 59 -23.34 11.55 1.05
N ARG A 60 -24.08 10.94 1.97
CA ARG A 60 -23.57 10.62 3.32
C ARG A 60 -22.47 9.57 3.26
N ARG A 61 -22.60 8.59 2.36
CA ARG A 61 -21.56 7.58 2.08
C ARG A 61 -20.27 8.24 1.59
N VAL A 62 -20.36 9.17 0.63
CA VAL A 62 -19.20 9.88 0.08
C VAL A 62 -18.47 10.66 1.19
N ILE A 63 -19.20 11.45 1.99
CA ILE A 63 -18.61 12.23 3.09
C ILE A 63 -17.97 11.33 4.14
N LYS A 64 -18.65 10.25 4.54
CA LYS A 64 -18.13 9.29 5.51
C LYS A 64 -16.87 8.58 5.00
N THR A 65 -16.88 8.15 3.73
CA THR A 65 -15.74 7.51 3.08
C THR A 65 -14.55 8.44 3.03
N TYR A 66 -14.73 9.69 2.59
CA TYR A 66 -13.65 10.68 2.55
C TYR A 66 -13.00 10.90 3.92
N LYS A 67 -13.82 11.11 4.97
CA LYS A 67 -13.30 11.28 6.34
C LYS A 67 -12.53 10.06 6.81
N LYS A 68 -13.09 8.86 6.57
CA LYS A 68 -12.49 7.61 7.01
C LYS A 68 -11.18 7.32 6.29
N VAL A 69 -11.15 7.49 4.97
CA VAL A 69 -9.93 7.35 4.15
C VAL A 69 -8.84 8.30 4.65
N LYS A 70 -9.19 9.56 4.97
CA LYS A 70 -8.23 10.54 5.50
C LYS A 70 -7.68 10.16 6.88
N GLU A 71 -8.52 9.69 7.78
CA GLU A 71 -8.11 9.26 9.14
C GLU A 71 -7.23 8.00 9.06
N ASP A 72 -7.67 7.00 8.31
CA ASP A 72 -6.98 5.71 8.19
C ASP A 72 -5.65 5.88 7.43
N SER A 73 -5.59 6.72 6.39
CA SER A 73 -4.35 7.01 5.68
C SER A 73 -3.33 7.75 6.55
N ALA A 74 -3.78 8.65 7.43
CA ALA A 74 -2.90 9.35 8.37
C ALA A 74 -2.27 8.38 9.40
N LEU A 75 -3.02 7.39 9.87
CA LEU A 75 -2.50 6.34 10.76
C LEU A 75 -1.39 5.52 10.07
N LEU A 76 -1.65 5.12 8.83
CA LEU A 76 -0.70 4.34 8.02
C LEU A 76 0.56 5.15 7.68
N LEU A 77 0.40 6.41 7.29
CA LEU A 77 1.52 7.33 7.05
C LEU A 77 2.33 7.55 8.33
N SER A 78 1.69 7.69 9.49
CA SER A 78 2.39 7.82 10.77
C SER A 78 3.22 6.58 11.09
N ALA A 79 2.68 5.38 10.87
CA ALA A 79 3.43 4.13 10.99
C ALA A 79 4.67 4.10 10.07
N CYS A 80 4.51 4.61 8.84
CA CYS A 80 5.58 4.71 7.86
C CYS A 80 6.68 5.67 8.29
N SER A 81 6.28 6.87 8.69
CA SER A 81 7.18 7.92 9.12
C SER A 81 8.01 7.46 10.33
N HIS A 82 7.40 6.79 11.31
CA HIS A 82 8.13 6.26 12.45
C HIS A 82 9.13 5.15 12.09
N LEU A 83 8.82 4.32 11.09
CA LEU A 83 9.79 3.34 10.57
C LEU A 83 10.99 4.06 9.94
N LEU A 84 10.72 4.96 9.00
CA LEU A 84 11.76 5.62 8.21
C LEU A 84 12.64 6.57 9.04
N HIS A 85 12.07 7.18 10.09
CA HIS A 85 12.81 8.04 11.02
C HIS A 85 13.50 7.27 12.16
N ASN A 86 13.28 5.96 12.28
CA ASN A 86 14.01 5.14 13.25
C ASN A 86 15.44 4.89 12.75
N LYS A 87 16.35 5.81 13.07
CA LYS A 87 17.74 5.79 12.61
C LYS A 87 18.48 4.51 12.99
N GLU A 88 18.26 4.00 14.20
CA GLU A 88 18.90 2.78 14.68
C GLU A 88 18.46 1.57 13.86
N LEU A 89 17.15 1.42 13.66
CA LEU A 89 16.61 0.33 12.85
C LEU A 89 17.07 0.44 11.41
N MET A 90 16.91 1.60 10.77
CA MET A 90 17.30 1.84 9.38
C MET A 90 18.80 1.63 9.14
N ALA A 91 19.66 2.09 10.06
CA ALA A 91 21.10 1.82 10.01
C ALA A 91 21.38 0.31 10.14
N SER A 92 20.73 -0.39 11.08
CA SER A 92 20.89 -1.83 11.22
C SER A 92 20.49 -2.59 9.95
N LEU A 93 19.48 -2.10 9.22
CA LEU A 93 19.05 -2.71 7.96
C LEU A 93 20.07 -2.50 6.85
N ALA A 94 20.68 -1.31 6.78
CA ALA A 94 21.73 -1.00 5.82
C ALA A 94 23.00 -1.83 6.06
N GLU A 95 23.36 -2.07 7.32
CA GLU A 95 24.53 -2.87 7.69
C GLU A 95 24.33 -4.37 7.44
N SER A 96 23.09 -4.87 7.51
CA SER A 96 22.77 -6.30 7.44
C SER A 96 22.90 -6.91 6.03
N SER A 97 23.26 -6.13 5.00
CA SER A 97 23.56 -6.63 3.63
C SER A 97 22.50 -7.57 3.05
N PHE A 98 21.22 -7.17 3.11
CA PHE A 98 20.13 -7.93 2.50
C PHE A 98 20.22 -7.92 0.96
N ASP A 99 19.72 -8.98 0.31
CA ASP A 99 19.72 -9.07 -1.16
C ASP A 99 18.46 -8.49 -1.82
N ALA A 100 17.34 -8.43 -1.09
CA ALA A 100 16.06 -7.99 -1.64
C ALA A 100 15.07 -7.56 -0.54
N VAL A 101 14.10 -6.73 -0.91
CA VAL A 101 12.98 -6.33 -0.05
C VAL A 101 11.69 -6.91 -0.60
N LEU A 102 11.02 -7.77 0.20
CA LEU A 102 9.68 -8.26 -0.10
C LEU A 102 8.64 -7.39 0.62
N THR A 103 7.75 -6.73 -0.12
CA THR A 103 6.76 -5.82 0.48
C THR A 103 5.43 -5.82 -0.26
N ASP A 104 4.36 -5.52 0.46
CA ASP A 104 3.11 -5.09 -0.15
C ASP A 104 3.21 -3.57 -0.44
N PRO A 105 3.10 -3.12 -1.71
CA PRO A 105 3.20 -1.70 -2.06
C PRO A 105 1.95 -0.88 -1.72
N PHE A 106 0.86 -1.48 -1.21
CA PHE A 106 -0.33 -0.73 -0.77
C PHE A 106 0.03 0.33 0.28
N LEU A 107 0.99 0.03 1.15
CA LEU A 107 1.66 0.99 2.02
C LEU A 107 3.04 1.27 1.44
N PRO A 108 3.29 2.42 0.81
CA PRO A 108 4.54 2.68 0.09
C PRO A 108 5.76 2.91 1.01
N CYS A 109 5.78 2.35 2.22
CA CYS A 109 6.93 2.33 3.12
C CYS A 109 8.01 1.36 2.66
N GLY A 110 7.61 0.13 2.29
CA GLY A 110 8.55 -0.87 1.80
C GLY A 110 9.29 -0.45 0.53
N PRO A 111 8.63 0.13 -0.48
CA PRO A 111 9.29 0.75 -1.61
C PRO A 111 10.32 1.83 -1.21
N ILE A 112 9.99 2.71 -0.26
CA ILE A 112 10.93 3.73 0.22
C ILE A 112 12.14 3.09 0.91
N VAL A 113 11.92 2.09 1.77
CA VAL A 113 12.99 1.33 2.43
C VAL A 113 13.89 0.64 1.40
N ALA A 114 13.31 0.01 0.37
CA ALA A 114 14.07 -0.66 -0.68
C ALA A 114 14.96 0.32 -1.44
N LEU A 115 14.43 1.49 -1.82
CA LEU A 115 15.19 2.55 -2.47
C LEU A 115 16.28 3.13 -1.56
N TYR A 116 16.00 3.31 -0.27
CA TYR A 116 16.97 3.80 0.71
C TYR A 116 18.16 2.83 0.86
N LEU A 117 17.88 1.53 0.90
CA LEU A 117 18.89 0.48 1.01
C LEU A 117 19.54 0.12 -0.34
N ALA A 118 19.10 0.73 -1.44
CA ALA A 118 19.51 0.40 -2.82
C ALA A 118 19.32 -1.09 -3.18
N LEU A 119 18.21 -1.69 -2.73
CA LEU A 119 17.89 -3.11 -2.94
C LEU A 119 16.76 -3.31 -3.95
N PRO A 120 16.76 -4.44 -4.69
CA PRO A 120 15.64 -4.79 -5.54
C PRO A 120 14.38 -5.05 -4.69
N ALA A 121 13.29 -4.40 -5.05
CA ALA A 121 11.99 -4.60 -4.41
C ALA A 121 11.18 -5.66 -5.16
N VAL A 122 10.68 -6.65 -4.41
CA VAL A 122 9.69 -7.62 -4.86
C VAL A 122 8.35 -7.24 -4.25
N PHE A 123 7.42 -6.82 -5.09
CA PHE A 123 6.08 -6.47 -4.65
C PHE A 123 5.21 -7.71 -4.59
N PHE A 124 4.56 -7.95 -3.45
CA PHE A 124 3.65 -9.07 -3.25
C PHE A 124 2.31 -8.56 -2.71
N LEU A 125 1.27 -8.70 -3.50
CA LEU A 125 -0.04 -8.09 -3.25
C LEU A 125 -1.16 -8.81 -4.00
N HIS A 126 -2.41 -8.56 -3.61
CA HIS A 126 -3.57 -9.03 -4.37
C HIS A 126 -3.94 -8.05 -5.49
N ALA A 127 -4.09 -6.77 -5.17
CA ALA A 127 -4.40 -5.69 -6.11
C ALA A 127 -4.01 -4.34 -5.49
N LEU A 128 -3.72 -3.33 -6.32
CA LEU A 128 -3.61 -1.94 -5.88
C LEU A 128 -4.86 -1.14 -6.29
N PRO A 129 -5.34 -0.23 -5.43
CA PRO A 129 -6.37 0.71 -5.84
C PRO A 129 -5.83 1.68 -6.90
N CYS A 130 -6.75 2.33 -7.60
CA CYS A 130 -6.46 3.48 -8.47
C CYS A 130 -5.51 3.22 -9.63
N SER A 131 -5.30 1.95 -9.98
CA SER A 131 -4.40 1.55 -11.07
C SER A 131 -2.93 1.91 -10.82
N LEU A 132 -2.51 2.01 -9.55
CA LEU A 132 -1.11 2.31 -9.22
C LEU A 132 -0.15 1.25 -9.75
N ASP A 133 -0.59 -0.01 -9.83
CA ASP A 133 0.08 -1.10 -10.51
C ASP A 133 0.32 -0.78 -11.99
N PHE A 134 -0.73 -0.38 -12.72
CA PHE A 134 -0.62 0.03 -14.12
C PHE A 134 0.29 1.25 -14.31
N GLN A 135 0.22 2.24 -13.40
CA GLN A 135 1.09 3.42 -13.44
C GLN A 135 2.56 3.07 -13.19
N GLY A 136 2.83 2.19 -12.23
CA GLY A 136 4.17 1.71 -11.89
C GLY A 136 4.78 0.85 -13.00
N THR A 137 4.00 -0.04 -13.61
CA THR A 137 4.47 -0.88 -14.73
C THR A 137 4.37 -0.19 -16.09
N GLN A 138 3.91 1.06 -16.13
CA GLN A 138 3.65 1.83 -17.35
C GLN A 138 2.70 1.11 -18.35
N CYS A 139 1.80 0.28 -17.83
CA CYS A 139 0.82 -0.42 -18.64
C CYS A 139 -0.39 0.48 -18.93
N PRO A 140 -0.91 0.49 -20.17
CA PRO A 140 -2.09 1.28 -20.51
C PRO A 140 -3.33 0.76 -19.78
N ASN A 141 -4.07 1.66 -19.11
CA ASN A 141 -5.35 1.36 -18.47
C ASN A 141 -6.41 2.43 -18.79
N PRO A 142 -6.87 2.51 -20.06
CA PRO A 142 -7.79 3.56 -20.47
C PRO A 142 -9.20 3.31 -19.92
N PRO A 143 -9.79 4.24 -19.14
CA PRO A 143 -11.14 4.09 -18.58
C PRO A 143 -12.26 4.08 -19.63
N SER A 144 -11.96 4.37 -20.90
CA SER A 144 -12.91 4.22 -22.00
C SER A 144 -13.17 2.76 -22.38
N TYR A 145 -12.23 1.84 -22.16
CA TYR A 145 -12.34 0.43 -22.57
C TYR A 145 -12.12 -0.55 -21.41
N VAL A 146 -11.38 -0.17 -20.36
CA VAL A 146 -11.15 -1.03 -19.20
C VAL A 146 -12.19 -0.69 -18.11
N PRO A 147 -13.07 -1.63 -17.72
CA PRO A 147 -14.04 -1.39 -16.66
C PRO A 147 -13.33 -1.21 -15.31
N ARG A 148 -13.73 -0.20 -14.53
CA ARG A 148 -13.24 0.01 -13.18
C ARG A 148 -13.77 -1.07 -12.25
N ALA A 149 -12.98 -1.43 -11.25
CA ALA A 149 -13.41 -2.33 -10.19
C ALA A 149 -14.71 -1.80 -9.55
N LEU A 150 -15.60 -2.71 -9.15
CA LEU A 150 -16.90 -2.37 -8.52
C LEU A 150 -17.87 -1.57 -9.40
N SER A 151 -17.54 -1.28 -10.67
CA SER A 151 -18.46 -0.62 -11.62
C SER A 151 -19.62 -1.54 -12.05
N LEU A 152 -19.44 -2.86 -11.91
CA LEU A 152 -20.29 -3.93 -12.44
C LEU A 152 -20.44 -3.88 -13.97
N ASN A 153 -19.55 -3.17 -14.66
CA ASN A 153 -19.48 -3.15 -16.11
C ASN A 153 -18.68 -4.36 -16.62
N SER A 154 -19.08 -4.90 -17.78
CA SER A 154 -18.27 -5.81 -18.59
C SER A 154 -17.21 -5.06 -19.38
N ASP A 155 -16.32 -5.80 -20.04
CA ASP A 155 -15.39 -5.30 -21.07
C ASP A 155 -16.12 -4.64 -22.27
N HIS A 156 -17.32 -5.10 -22.59
CA HIS A 156 -18.21 -4.44 -23.56
C HIS A 156 -19.11 -3.39 -22.90
N MET A 157 -18.69 -2.12 -22.90
CA MET A 157 -19.46 -0.99 -22.35
C MET A 157 -20.19 -0.16 -23.42
N THR A 158 -21.47 0.13 -23.17
CA THR A 158 -22.25 1.18 -23.86
C THR A 158 -21.72 2.58 -23.53
N PHE A 159 -22.15 3.60 -24.28
CA PHE A 159 -21.74 4.99 -24.04
C PHE A 159 -22.01 5.44 -22.58
N LEU A 160 -23.21 5.21 -22.05
CA LEU A 160 -23.54 5.60 -20.67
C LEU A 160 -22.72 4.83 -19.62
N GLN A 161 -22.42 3.55 -19.87
CA GLN A 161 -21.54 2.78 -18.99
C GLN A 161 -20.11 3.33 -19.00
N ARG A 162 -19.60 3.79 -20.16
CA ARG A 162 -18.28 4.45 -20.25
C ARG A 162 -18.25 5.78 -19.50
N VAL A 163 -19.32 6.57 -19.58
CA VAL A 163 -19.45 7.82 -18.79
C VAL A 163 -19.44 7.50 -17.30
N LYS A 164 -20.22 6.52 -16.84
CA LYS A 164 -20.19 6.04 -15.45
C LYS A 164 -18.79 5.57 -15.05
N ASN A 165 -18.12 4.81 -15.91
CA ASN A 165 -16.78 4.28 -15.67
C ASN A 165 -15.73 5.38 -15.48
N MET A 166 -15.81 6.43 -16.32
CA MET A 166 -14.99 7.64 -16.20
C MET A 166 -15.23 8.36 -14.87
N LEU A 167 -16.47 8.52 -14.43
CA LEU A 167 -16.78 9.16 -13.15
C LEU A 167 -16.20 8.37 -11.96
N ILE A 168 -16.25 7.04 -12.02
CA ILE A 168 -15.63 6.16 -11.02
C ILE A 168 -14.11 6.36 -11.02
N PHE A 169 -13.48 6.32 -12.19
CA PHE A 169 -12.03 6.54 -12.32
C PHE A 169 -11.56 7.88 -11.73
N LEU A 170 -12.28 8.97 -11.99
CA LEU A 170 -11.97 10.28 -11.43
C LEU A 170 -12.15 10.32 -9.90
N SER A 171 -13.21 9.66 -9.40
CA SER A 171 -13.47 9.56 -7.96
C SER A 171 -12.39 8.77 -7.22
N GLU A 172 -11.96 7.65 -7.81
CA GLU A 172 -10.85 6.83 -7.32
C GLU A 172 -9.55 7.64 -7.29
N SER A 173 -9.22 8.32 -8.40
CA SER A 173 -8.01 9.13 -8.51
C SER A 173 -7.95 10.21 -7.42
N PHE A 174 -9.08 10.88 -7.15
CA PHE A 174 -9.18 11.86 -6.07
C PHE A 174 -8.95 11.23 -4.68
N LEU A 175 -9.61 10.11 -4.37
CA LEU A 175 -9.45 9.44 -3.07
C LEU A 175 -8.04 8.90 -2.87
N CYS A 176 -7.42 8.33 -3.90
CA CYS A 176 -6.05 7.85 -3.81
C CYS A 176 -5.04 8.97 -3.67
N ASN A 177 -5.26 10.13 -4.28
CA ASN A 177 -4.40 11.29 -4.06
C ASN A 177 -4.34 11.64 -2.56
N VAL A 178 -5.49 11.62 -1.86
CA VAL A 178 -5.55 11.84 -0.39
C VAL A 178 -4.74 10.80 0.40
N VAL A 179 -4.65 9.56 -0.08
CA VAL A 179 -3.91 8.47 0.58
C VAL A 179 -2.42 8.56 0.28
N TYR A 180 -2.05 8.75 -0.98
CA TYR A 180 -0.69 8.51 -1.47
C TYR A 180 0.16 9.78 -1.61
N SER A 181 -0.43 10.95 -1.87
CA SER A 181 0.34 12.20 -1.99
C SER A 181 1.20 12.54 -0.78
N PRO A 182 0.80 12.23 0.47
CA PRO A 182 1.66 12.50 1.62
C PRO A 182 2.95 11.67 1.67
N TYR A 183 3.05 10.59 0.89
CA TYR A 183 4.26 9.78 0.83
C TYR A 183 5.33 10.37 -0.08
N GLU A 184 4.99 11.22 -1.06
CA GLU A 184 5.99 11.91 -1.90
C GLU A 184 6.94 12.79 -1.09
N PRO A 185 6.48 13.73 -0.24
CA PRO A 185 7.39 14.54 0.56
C PRO A 185 8.17 13.68 1.57
N LEU A 186 7.54 12.66 2.17
CA LEU A 186 8.20 11.74 3.11
C LEU A 186 9.32 10.94 2.42
N ALA A 187 9.04 10.40 1.23
CA ALA A 187 10.03 9.68 0.44
C ALA A 187 11.16 10.62 -0.01
N SER A 188 10.81 11.83 -0.44
CA SER A 188 11.80 12.79 -0.94
C SER A 188 12.74 13.27 0.17
N GLU A 189 12.21 13.47 1.38
CA GLU A 189 13.00 13.75 2.58
C GLU A 189 13.96 12.61 2.90
N VAL A 190 13.46 11.36 2.96
CA VAL A 190 14.29 10.21 3.36
C VAL A 190 15.34 9.84 2.31
N LEU A 191 14.99 9.96 1.03
CA LEU A 191 15.85 9.60 -0.10
C LEU A 191 16.73 10.76 -0.58
N GLN A 192 16.53 11.98 -0.04
CA GLN A 192 17.26 13.20 -0.37
C GLN A 192 17.23 13.53 -1.89
N LYS A 193 16.10 13.24 -2.54
CA LYS A 193 15.83 13.53 -3.95
C LYS A 193 14.33 13.62 -4.18
N ASP A 194 13.88 14.36 -5.19
CA ASP A 194 12.46 14.40 -5.54
C ASP A 194 12.00 13.01 -6.03
N VAL A 195 10.93 12.49 -5.42
CA VAL A 195 10.33 11.19 -5.76
C VAL A 195 8.81 11.29 -5.78
N THR A 196 8.22 10.81 -6.86
CA THR A 196 6.77 10.70 -7.04
C THR A 196 6.25 9.33 -6.61
N VAL A 197 4.94 9.23 -6.32
CA VAL A 197 4.29 7.93 -6.04
C VAL A 197 4.48 6.97 -7.22
N GLN A 198 4.41 7.47 -8.45
CA GLN A 198 4.59 6.64 -9.64
C GLN A 198 6.00 6.03 -9.69
N GLU A 199 7.04 6.79 -9.36
CA GLU A 199 8.42 6.27 -9.29
C GLU A 199 8.60 5.26 -8.17
N LEU A 200 7.95 5.46 -7.00
CA LEU A 200 7.93 4.46 -5.94
C LEU A 200 7.32 3.15 -6.42
N MET A 201 6.18 3.21 -7.12
CA MET A 201 5.55 2.02 -7.69
C MET A 201 6.41 1.39 -8.80
N GLY A 202 7.03 2.20 -9.64
CA GLY A 202 7.90 1.75 -10.72
C GLY A 202 9.24 1.16 -10.25
N SER A 203 9.60 1.29 -8.98
CA SER A 203 10.87 0.78 -8.42
C SER A 203 10.91 -0.75 -8.26
N ALA A 204 9.78 -1.44 -8.38
CA ALA A 204 9.73 -2.89 -8.24
C ALA A 204 10.49 -3.62 -9.36
N SER A 205 11.34 -4.55 -8.95
CA SER A 205 12.01 -5.49 -9.85
C SER A 205 11.09 -6.64 -10.27
N ILE A 206 10.20 -7.07 -9.38
CA ILE A 206 9.24 -8.15 -9.63
C ILE A 206 7.88 -7.79 -9.01
N TRP A 207 6.81 -8.00 -9.78
CA TRP A 207 5.43 -7.91 -9.31
C TRP A 207 4.84 -9.32 -9.17
N LEU A 208 4.56 -9.73 -7.94
CA LEU A 208 3.89 -10.99 -7.60
C LEU A 208 2.43 -10.69 -7.22
N LEU A 209 1.55 -10.82 -8.20
CA LEU A 209 0.12 -10.64 -8.01
C LEU A 209 -0.54 -11.95 -7.55
N LYS A 210 -1.12 -11.94 -6.35
CA LYS A 210 -1.92 -13.03 -5.81
C LYS A 210 -3.36 -12.84 -6.27
N GLY A 211 -3.70 -13.42 -7.42
CA GLY A 211 -5.09 -13.51 -7.88
C GLY A 211 -5.42 -14.95 -8.27
N ASP A 212 -6.69 -15.31 -8.15
CA ASP A 212 -7.21 -16.52 -8.80
C ASP A 212 -7.61 -16.16 -10.23
N PHE A 213 -7.20 -16.99 -11.19
CA PHE A 213 -7.75 -16.95 -12.54
C PHE A 213 -9.14 -17.60 -12.45
N VAL A 214 -10.21 -16.81 -12.54
CA VAL A 214 -11.59 -17.32 -12.65
C VAL A 214 -11.89 -17.61 -14.11
#